data_AF-A0AAE4ADX6-F1
#
_entry.id   AF-A0AAE4ADX6-F1
#
_cell.length_a   1.000
_cell.length_b   1.000
_cell.length_c   1.000
_cell.angle_alpha   90.00
_cell.angle_beta   90.00
_cell.angle_gamma   90.00
#
_symmetry.space_group_name_H-M   'P 1'
#
loop_
_entity.id
_entity.type
_entity.pdbx_description
1 polymer ?
#
loop_
_entity_poly.entity_id
_entity_poly.type
_entity_poly.pdbx_seq_one_letter_code
_entity_poly.pdbx_strand_id
1 'polypeptide(L)'
;MRLEAAHDKGLRGARVVFDFPGAEAAPRHYADFRQTLVEAAPDEGTRRRALDILARLGMAEARVHGIDLAEVHFHEVADWDSIADILLAGFLLERAGVATASASALPVGSGRVQTEHGPLPVPAPATLELLSGAPMVDDGQPGERVTPTGAAIYAHLAPSGHLPAGQWASQGGGYGLGQRALPAIANALRLVVWSAQGSEHDRIGVISFAVDDQTPEDLAVGLDNIRATEGVVDVLQISALGKKSRMTARIEVLCRPGRLEEVAQICFRETTTIGLRMSCELRTILPRHNATTDHEGRSYRIKTVVRPDGANTSKVESNDLADIEGAGRREALRRGIQD
;
A
#
# COMPACT_ATOMS: atom_id res chain seq x y z
N MET A 1 6.87 27.61 16.82
CA MET A 1 6.80 26.14 17.04
C MET A 1 7.94 25.73 17.96
N ARG A 2 7.63 24.99 19.01
CA ARG A 2 8.58 24.40 19.95
C ARG A 2 8.25 22.92 20.19
N LEU A 3 9.28 22.09 20.29
CA LEU A 3 9.13 20.68 20.68
C LEU A 3 9.43 20.55 22.16
N GLU A 4 8.49 20.01 22.92
CA GLU A 4 8.60 19.84 24.36
C GLU A 4 8.59 18.36 24.73
N ALA A 5 9.45 17.98 25.67
CA ALA A 5 9.36 16.67 26.30
C ALA A 5 8.13 16.64 27.21
N ALA A 6 7.32 15.60 27.10
CA ALA A 6 6.11 15.42 27.89
C ALA A 6 6.07 14.03 28.53
N HIS A 7 5.32 13.93 29.61
CA HIS A 7 5.07 12.69 30.32
C HIS A 7 3.58 12.50 30.53
N ASP A 8 3.07 11.31 30.24
CA ASP A 8 1.69 10.93 30.55
C ASP A 8 1.68 9.47 31.02
N LYS A 9 1.21 9.23 32.24
CA LYS A 9 1.14 7.90 32.87
C LYS A 9 2.42 7.07 32.81
N GLY A 10 3.56 7.74 33.02
CA GLY A 10 4.88 7.11 33.01
C GLY A 10 5.48 6.93 31.61
N LEU A 11 4.74 7.19 30.52
CA LEU A 11 5.29 7.24 29.18
C LEU A 11 5.94 8.59 28.93
N ARG A 12 7.20 8.56 28.47
CA ARG A 12 7.88 9.74 27.94
C ARG A 12 7.58 9.85 26.45
N GLY A 13 7.22 11.05 26.02
CA GLY A 13 7.03 11.38 24.61
C GLY A 13 7.34 12.84 24.34
N ALA A 14 6.88 13.32 23.19
CA ALA A 14 7.03 14.71 22.81
C ALA A 14 5.67 15.33 22.46
N ARG A 15 5.60 16.65 22.61
CA ARG A 15 4.50 17.48 22.15
C ARG A 15 5.07 18.62 21.32
N VAL A 16 4.43 18.91 20.20
CA VAL A 16 4.72 20.12 19.43
C VAL A 16 3.74 21.18 19.89
N VAL A 17 4.25 22.36 20.24
CA VAL A 17 3.45 23.51 20.63
C VAL A 17 3.68 24.61 19.59
N PHE A 18 2.58 25.17 19.10
CA PHE A 18 2.59 26.29 18.19
C PHE A 18 2.18 27.57 18.92
N ASP A 19 2.79 28.67 18.52
CA ASP A 19 2.38 30.00 18.92
C ASP A 19 1.83 30.64 17.65
N PHE A 20 0.50 30.60 17.49
CA PHE A 20 -0.17 31.17 16.32
C PHE A 20 -0.57 32.62 16.56
N PRO A 21 -0.66 33.45 15.50
CA PRO A 21 -1.36 34.72 15.59
C PRO A 21 -2.84 34.49 15.94
N GLY A 22 -3.53 35.49 16.51
CA GLY A 22 -4.91 35.34 16.99
C GLY A 22 -5.89 34.76 15.95
N ALA A 23 -6.92 34.05 16.44
CA ALA A 23 -7.84 33.23 15.65
C ALA A 23 -8.63 33.99 14.55
N GLU A 24 -8.73 35.32 14.62
CA GLU A 24 -9.40 36.13 13.60
C GLU A 24 -8.69 36.11 12.22
N ALA A 25 -7.42 35.71 12.18
CA ALA A 25 -6.63 35.67 10.95
C ALA A 25 -6.58 34.30 10.25
N ALA A 26 -7.19 33.26 10.83
CA ALA A 26 -7.15 31.92 10.25
C ALA A 26 -8.09 31.82 9.03
N PRO A 27 -7.65 31.19 7.92
CA PRO A 27 -8.56 30.90 6.81
C PRO A 27 -9.69 29.98 7.29
N ARG A 28 -10.88 30.10 6.69
CA ARG A 28 -12.04 29.26 7.03
C ARG A 28 -12.62 28.52 5.84
N HIS A 29 -12.43 29.05 4.63
CA HIS A 29 -12.87 28.40 3.40
C HIS A 29 -11.81 27.43 2.88
N TYR A 30 -12.28 26.35 2.24
CA TYR A 30 -11.42 25.35 1.62
C TYR A 30 -10.38 25.95 0.66
N ALA A 31 -10.78 26.94 -0.14
CA ALA A 31 -9.90 27.61 -1.10
C ALA A 31 -8.71 28.32 -0.42
N ASP A 32 -8.97 29.01 0.69
CA ASP A 32 -7.96 29.77 1.43
C ASP A 32 -7.00 28.81 2.17
N PHE A 33 -7.54 27.74 2.76
CA PHE A 33 -6.74 26.65 3.34
C PHE A 33 -5.80 26.04 2.32
N ARG A 34 -6.34 25.72 1.14
CA ARG A 34 -5.57 25.15 0.02
C ARG A 34 -4.46 26.09 -0.43
N GLN A 35 -4.77 27.39 -0.60
CA GLN A 35 -3.77 28.38 -0.98
C GLN A 35 -2.66 28.49 0.06
N THR A 36 -3.03 28.57 1.34
CA THR A 36 -2.06 28.64 2.46
C THR A 36 -1.12 27.43 2.46
N LEU A 37 -1.63 26.21 2.26
CA LEU A 37 -0.79 25.01 2.17
C LEU A 37 0.14 25.03 0.94
N VAL A 38 -0.32 25.54 -0.21
CA VAL A 38 0.51 25.65 -1.42
C VAL A 38 1.69 26.59 -1.20
N GLU A 39 1.45 27.72 -0.54
CA GLU A 39 2.45 28.74 -0.24
C GLU A 39 3.42 28.31 0.87
N ALA A 40 2.91 27.61 1.90
CA ALA A 40 3.71 27.20 3.05
C ALA A 40 4.52 25.90 2.82
N ALA A 41 4.14 25.07 1.85
CA ALA A 41 4.83 23.80 1.60
C ALA A 41 6.29 24.01 1.14
N PRO A 42 7.27 23.37 1.81
CA PRO A 42 8.70 23.55 1.51
C PRO A 42 9.15 22.85 0.22
N ASP A 43 8.39 21.86 -0.25
CA ASP A 43 8.69 21.08 -1.45
C ASP A 43 7.40 20.48 -2.06
N GLU A 44 7.49 19.98 -3.29
CA GLU A 44 6.34 19.46 -4.04
C GLU A 44 5.76 18.16 -3.43
N GLY A 45 6.60 17.32 -2.83
CA GLY A 45 6.15 16.08 -2.20
C GLY A 45 5.28 16.36 -0.97
N THR A 46 5.75 17.26 -0.10
CA THR A 46 5.02 17.78 1.04
C THR A 46 3.71 18.44 0.60
N ARG A 47 3.76 19.31 -0.43
CA ARG A 47 2.58 19.97 -0.99
C ARG A 47 1.53 18.96 -1.42
N ARG A 48 1.93 17.99 -2.24
CA ARG A 48 1.02 16.96 -2.78
C ARG A 48 0.32 16.19 -1.65
N ARG A 49 1.05 15.76 -0.61
CA ARG A 49 0.46 15.02 0.52
C ARG A 49 -0.47 15.88 1.36
N ALA A 50 -0.04 17.09 1.70
CA ALA A 50 -0.86 18.02 2.48
C ALA A 50 -2.18 18.36 1.75
N LEU A 51 -2.12 18.59 0.43
CA LEU A 51 -3.30 18.84 -0.38
C LEU A 51 -4.23 17.64 -0.50
N ASP A 52 -3.71 16.40 -0.57
CA ASP A 52 -4.55 15.19 -0.57
C ASP A 52 -5.27 15.02 0.79
N ILE A 53 -4.57 15.22 1.90
CA ILE A 53 -5.16 15.19 3.25
C ILE A 53 -6.27 16.25 3.36
N LEU A 54 -6.00 17.49 2.94
CA LEU A 54 -6.99 18.57 2.94
C LEU A 54 -8.18 18.24 2.04
N ALA A 55 -7.95 17.70 0.84
CA ALA A 55 -9.01 17.34 -0.09
C ALA A 55 -9.95 16.28 0.51
N ARG A 56 -9.41 15.25 1.18
CA ARG A 56 -10.22 14.23 1.87
C ARG A 56 -11.10 14.84 2.95
N LEU A 57 -10.51 15.69 3.79
CA LEU A 57 -11.25 16.40 4.83
C LEU A 57 -12.37 17.26 4.23
N GLY A 58 -12.04 18.09 3.24
CA GLY A 58 -13.02 18.95 2.57
C GLY A 58 -14.14 18.16 1.86
N MET A 59 -13.81 17.02 1.25
CA MET A 59 -14.82 16.16 0.61
C MET A 59 -15.76 15.51 1.62
N ALA A 60 -15.26 15.15 2.81
CA ALA A 60 -16.09 14.63 3.88
C ALA A 60 -17.06 15.71 4.39
N GLU A 61 -16.57 16.94 4.62
CA GLU A 61 -17.41 18.07 5.00
C GLU A 61 -18.46 18.41 3.93
N ALA A 62 -18.05 18.50 2.66
CA ALA A 62 -18.95 18.74 1.54
C ALA A 62 -20.10 17.72 1.51
N ARG A 63 -19.81 16.44 1.77
CA ARG A 63 -20.81 15.37 1.80
C ARG A 63 -21.75 15.47 3.01
N VAL A 64 -21.21 15.77 4.19
CA VAL A 64 -22.02 15.97 5.42
C VAL A 64 -22.96 17.16 5.28
N HIS A 65 -22.51 18.24 4.63
CA HIS A 65 -23.27 19.46 4.44
C HIS A 65 -24.12 19.49 3.16
N GLY A 66 -23.90 18.56 2.23
CA GLY A 66 -24.61 18.50 0.95
C GLY A 66 -24.30 19.66 0.02
N ILE A 67 -23.06 20.15 0.03
CA ILE A 67 -22.58 21.31 -0.75
C ILE A 67 -21.40 20.93 -1.64
N ASP A 68 -21.04 21.79 -2.58
CA ASP A 68 -19.85 21.60 -3.40
C ASP A 68 -18.57 21.87 -2.58
N LEU A 69 -17.48 21.18 -2.92
CA LEU A 69 -16.18 21.33 -2.25
C LEU A 69 -15.67 22.78 -2.23
N ALA A 70 -15.96 23.54 -3.29
CA ALA A 70 -15.58 24.95 -3.40
C ALA A 70 -16.32 25.85 -2.40
N GLU A 71 -17.48 25.42 -1.91
CA GLU A 71 -18.34 26.15 -0.97
C GLU A 71 -18.06 25.77 0.49
N VAL A 72 -17.20 24.77 0.73
CA VAL A 72 -16.89 24.28 2.07
C VAL A 72 -16.28 25.39 2.92
N HIS A 73 -16.95 25.64 4.03
CA HIS A 73 -16.49 26.46 5.14
C HIS A 73 -16.29 25.54 6.34
N PHE A 74 -15.06 25.44 6.84
CA PHE A 74 -14.76 24.61 8.00
C PHE A 74 -15.29 25.30 9.27
N HIS A 75 -16.08 24.57 10.06
CA HIS A 75 -16.63 25.06 11.32
C HIS A 75 -15.83 24.52 12.52
N GLU A 76 -15.46 23.24 12.46
CA GLU A 76 -14.78 22.54 13.56
C GLU A 76 -13.25 22.51 13.39
N VAL A 77 -12.77 22.79 12.17
CA VAL A 77 -11.36 22.60 11.77
C VAL A 77 -10.69 23.92 11.36
N ALA A 78 -11.43 25.05 11.37
CA ALA A 78 -10.99 26.36 10.91
C ALA A 78 -10.08 27.10 11.91
N ASP A 79 -8.89 26.54 12.15
CA ASP A 79 -7.83 27.21 12.89
C ASP A 79 -6.45 26.89 12.29
N TRP A 80 -5.46 27.71 12.63
CA TRP A 80 -4.06 27.53 12.27
C TRP A 80 -3.51 26.17 12.72
N ASP A 81 -4.02 25.62 13.83
CA ASP A 81 -3.68 24.27 14.32
C ASP A 81 -3.89 23.22 13.23
N SER A 82 -5.02 23.24 12.54
CA SER A 82 -5.35 22.25 11.51
C SER A 82 -4.49 22.38 10.27
N ILE A 83 -4.13 23.61 9.87
CA ILE A 83 -3.19 23.85 8.78
C ILE A 83 -1.83 23.27 9.13
N ALA A 84 -1.35 23.54 10.34
CA ALA A 84 -0.07 23.03 10.80
C ALA A 84 -0.07 21.50 10.92
N ASP A 85 -1.14 20.90 11.43
CA ASP A 85 -1.30 19.44 11.50
C ASP A 85 -1.22 18.79 10.12
N ILE A 86 -1.97 19.32 9.14
CA ILE A 86 -1.98 18.80 7.76
C ILE A 86 -0.62 18.99 7.10
N LEU A 87 -0.03 20.19 7.21
CA LEU A 87 1.25 20.50 6.60
C LEU A 87 2.38 19.66 7.18
N LEU A 88 2.42 19.52 8.52
CA LEU A 88 3.46 18.75 9.20
C LEU A 88 3.28 17.25 9.00
N ALA A 89 2.05 16.74 8.97
CA ALA A 89 1.80 15.36 8.57
C ALA A 89 2.34 15.11 7.16
N GLY A 90 1.99 15.98 6.19
CA GLY A 90 2.51 15.90 4.83
C GLY A 90 4.04 15.92 4.77
N PHE A 91 4.67 16.84 5.50
CA PHE A 91 6.12 17.00 5.56
C PHE A 91 6.82 15.77 6.19
N LEU A 92 6.31 15.27 7.31
CA LEU A 92 6.88 14.13 8.01
C LEU A 92 6.75 12.86 7.16
N LEU A 93 5.62 12.64 6.50
CA LEU A 93 5.40 11.50 5.62
C LEU A 93 6.31 11.53 4.39
N GLU A 94 6.48 12.70 3.77
CA GLU A 94 7.37 12.86 2.63
C GLU A 94 8.83 12.65 3.03
N ARG A 95 9.28 13.29 4.11
CA ARG A 95 10.67 13.20 4.57
C ARG A 95 11.04 11.82 5.09
N ALA A 96 10.09 11.08 5.65
CA ALA A 96 10.28 9.69 6.02
C ALA A 96 10.19 8.72 4.83
N GLY A 97 9.84 9.18 3.63
CA GLY A 97 9.72 8.34 2.44
C GLY A 97 8.65 7.26 2.58
N VAL A 98 7.55 7.57 3.28
CA VAL A 98 6.51 6.57 3.57
C VAL A 98 5.84 6.12 2.28
N ALA A 99 6.03 4.85 1.94
CA ALA A 99 5.42 4.17 0.80
C ALA A 99 4.15 3.40 1.18
N THR A 100 4.14 2.78 2.37
CA THR A 100 3.02 1.99 2.88
C THR A 100 2.85 2.25 4.38
N ALA A 101 1.63 2.16 4.88
CA ALA A 101 1.33 2.29 6.29
C ALA A 101 0.51 1.10 6.80
N SER A 102 0.64 0.80 8.09
CA SER A 102 -0.21 -0.16 8.77
C SER A 102 -0.68 0.42 10.10
N ALA A 103 -1.90 0.11 10.51
CA ALA A 103 -2.48 0.61 11.76
C ALA A 103 -3.31 -0.46 12.46
N SER A 104 -3.28 -0.45 13.79
CA SER A 104 -4.28 -1.18 14.58
C SER A 104 -5.65 -0.55 14.45
N ALA A 105 -6.70 -1.26 14.89
CA ALA A 105 -8.04 -0.69 14.98
C ALA A 105 -8.05 0.62 15.78
N LEU A 106 -8.76 1.62 15.26
CA LEU A 106 -8.86 2.94 15.88
C LEU A 106 -9.87 2.93 17.03
N PRO A 107 -9.59 3.62 18.15
CA PRO A 107 -10.58 3.78 19.21
C PRO A 107 -11.75 4.65 18.72
N VAL A 108 -12.97 4.14 18.79
CA VAL A 108 -14.17 4.87 18.33
C VAL A 108 -14.56 6.02 19.26
N GLY A 109 -14.32 5.87 20.58
CA GLY A 109 -14.81 6.81 21.59
C GLY A 109 -16.31 6.72 21.82
N SER A 110 -16.86 7.61 22.66
CA SER A 110 -18.30 7.61 22.95
C SER A 110 -18.79 8.97 23.46
N GLY A 111 -20.12 9.14 23.52
CA GLY A 111 -20.74 10.35 24.05
C GLY A 111 -20.94 11.43 22.97
N ARG A 112 -20.81 12.69 23.38
CA ARG A 112 -21.04 13.86 22.52
C ARG A 112 -19.90 14.88 22.64
N VAL A 113 -19.61 15.57 21.55
CA VAL A 113 -18.65 16.68 21.48
C VAL A 113 -19.40 17.98 21.19
N GLN A 114 -18.98 19.08 21.81
CA GLN A 114 -19.60 20.38 21.60
C GLN A 114 -18.97 21.07 20.39
N THR A 115 -19.80 21.45 19.43
CA THR A 115 -19.38 22.05 18.16
C THR A 115 -20.17 23.32 17.86
N GLU A 116 -19.84 24.04 16.78
CA GLU A 116 -20.65 25.15 16.27
C GLU A 116 -22.06 24.71 15.83
N HIS A 117 -22.23 23.42 15.48
CA HIS A 117 -23.52 22.80 15.18
C HIS A 117 -24.26 22.28 16.43
N GLY A 118 -23.75 22.61 17.62
CA GLY A 118 -24.22 22.09 18.89
C GLY A 118 -23.60 20.73 19.25
N PRO A 119 -24.18 20.00 20.21
CA PRO A 119 -23.61 18.73 20.66
C PRO A 119 -23.83 17.61 19.62
N LEU A 120 -22.74 17.14 19.00
CA LEU A 120 -22.73 16.06 18.02
C LEU A 120 -22.32 14.72 18.64
N PRO A 121 -22.78 13.56 18.13
CA PRO A 121 -22.31 12.26 18.58
C PRO A 121 -20.80 12.09 18.29
N VAL A 122 -20.15 11.22 19.06
CA VAL A 122 -18.79 10.75 18.78
C VAL A 122 -18.86 9.37 18.10
N PRO A 123 -18.20 9.15 16.94
CA PRO A 123 -17.46 10.13 16.15
C PRO A 123 -18.35 11.21 15.50
N ALA A 124 -17.82 12.42 15.32
CA ALA A 124 -18.49 13.48 14.59
C ALA A 124 -18.76 13.07 13.12
N PRO A 125 -19.77 13.64 12.44
CA PRO A 125 -20.18 13.21 11.10
C PRO A 125 -19.06 13.17 10.05
N ALA A 126 -18.22 14.21 9.97
CA ALA A 126 -17.10 14.24 9.02
C ALA A 126 -16.03 13.19 9.35
N THR A 127 -15.72 13.00 10.64
CA THR A 127 -14.83 11.94 11.12
C THR A 127 -15.37 10.55 10.77
N LEU A 128 -16.67 10.31 10.96
CA LEU A 128 -17.30 9.03 10.61
C LEU A 128 -17.21 8.77 9.10
N GLU A 129 -17.43 9.79 8.28
CA GLU A 129 -17.32 9.68 6.83
C GLU A 129 -15.90 9.35 6.38
N LEU A 130 -14.89 10.01 6.96
CA LEU A 130 -13.46 9.77 6.67
C LEU A 130 -13.01 8.36 7.07
N LEU A 131 -13.61 7.79 8.11
CA LEU A 131 -13.26 6.47 8.64
C LEU A 131 -14.15 5.34 8.09
N SER A 132 -14.93 5.60 7.04
CA SER A 132 -15.77 4.57 6.41
C SER A 132 -14.93 3.36 5.96
N GLY A 133 -15.27 2.18 6.48
CA GLY A 133 -14.56 0.92 6.22
C GLY A 133 -13.30 0.70 7.08
N ALA A 134 -12.90 1.65 7.93
CA ALA A 134 -11.75 1.50 8.82
C ALA A 134 -12.07 0.54 9.99
N PRO A 135 -11.12 -0.31 10.41
CA PRO A 135 -11.29 -1.12 11.62
C PRO A 135 -11.34 -0.23 12.86
N MET A 136 -12.38 -0.41 13.68
CA MET A 136 -12.58 0.33 14.92
C MET A 136 -12.73 -0.60 16.12
N VAL A 137 -12.41 -0.09 17.31
CA VAL A 137 -12.58 -0.77 18.58
C VAL A 137 -13.23 0.17 19.59
N ASP A 138 -14.17 -0.36 20.37
CA ASP A 138 -14.64 0.30 21.57
C ASP A 138 -13.62 0.07 22.69
N ASP A 139 -12.95 1.13 23.12
CA ASP A 139 -11.99 1.09 24.22
C ASP A 139 -12.62 1.50 25.57
N GLY A 140 -13.94 1.66 25.61
CA GLY A 140 -14.72 1.97 26.80
C GLY A 140 -14.55 3.40 27.33
N GLN A 141 -13.91 4.29 26.57
CA GLN A 141 -13.58 5.64 27.03
C GLN A 141 -14.47 6.71 26.39
N PRO A 142 -14.94 7.70 27.17
CA PRO A 142 -15.75 8.79 26.65
C PRO A 142 -14.95 9.88 25.93
N GLY A 143 -15.66 10.60 25.08
CA GLY A 143 -15.21 11.74 24.29
C GLY A 143 -14.45 11.36 23.03
N GLU A 144 -14.19 12.37 22.20
CA GLU A 144 -13.60 12.20 20.88
C GLU A 144 -12.18 11.65 20.92
N ARG A 145 -11.95 10.55 20.19
CA ARG A 145 -10.65 9.85 20.15
C ARG A 145 -9.87 10.07 18.87
N VAL A 146 -10.59 10.27 17.78
CA VAL A 146 -10.02 10.61 16.48
C VAL A 146 -10.71 11.90 16.05
N THR A 147 -9.92 12.95 15.85
CA THR A 147 -10.41 14.24 15.34
C THR A 147 -10.60 14.15 13.82
N PRO A 148 -11.37 15.06 13.19
CA PRO A 148 -11.51 15.09 11.73
C PRO A 148 -10.16 15.15 11.00
N THR A 149 -9.21 15.96 11.47
CA THR A 149 -7.85 16.05 10.91
C THR A 149 -7.08 14.72 11.04
N GLY A 150 -7.15 14.08 12.21
CA GLY A 150 -6.54 12.77 12.43
C GLY A 150 -7.13 11.68 11.51
N ALA A 151 -8.44 11.70 11.31
CA ALA A 151 -9.13 10.80 10.38
C ALA A 151 -8.74 11.07 8.92
N ALA A 152 -8.54 12.33 8.54
CA ALA A 152 -8.10 12.69 7.19
C ALA A 152 -6.67 12.22 6.90
N ILE A 153 -5.76 12.34 7.88
CA ILE A 153 -4.40 11.78 7.79
C ILE A 153 -4.45 10.25 7.67
N TYR A 154 -5.29 9.59 8.46
CA TYR A 154 -5.50 8.15 8.38
C TYR A 154 -6.02 7.73 7.00
N ALA A 155 -7.02 8.44 6.48
CA ALA A 155 -7.60 8.18 5.16
C ALA A 155 -6.59 8.39 4.03
N HIS A 156 -5.71 9.39 4.14
CA HIS A 156 -4.60 9.61 3.20
C HIS A 156 -3.62 8.43 3.20
N LEU A 157 -3.27 7.93 4.38
CA LEU A 157 -2.36 6.80 4.53
C LEU A 157 -2.96 5.48 4.04
N ALA A 158 -4.28 5.34 4.08
CA ALA A 158 -5.03 4.12 3.74
C ALA A 158 -4.35 2.85 4.30
N PRO A 159 -4.10 2.80 5.63
CA PRO A 159 -3.21 1.79 6.19
C PRO A 159 -3.84 0.39 6.18
N SER A 160 -3.00 -0.63 6.01
CA SER A 160 -3.40 -2.02 6.20
C SER A 160 -3.56 -2.37 7.69
N GLY A 161 -4.46 -3.30 8.01
CA GLY A 161 -4.65 -3.79 9.39
C GLY A 161 -3.51 -4.67 9.92
N HIS A 162 -2.56 -5.04 9.05
CA HIS A 162 -1.37 -5.81 9.37
C HIS A 162 -0.14 -5.19 8.71
N LEU A 163 1.05 -5.46 9.24
CA LEU A 163 2.28 -5.22 8.47
C LEU A 163 2.22 -6.03 7.17
N PRO A 164 2.91 -5.61 6.08
CA PRO A 164 3.09 -6.46 4.91
C PRO A 164 3.58 -7.86 5.33
N ALA A 165 3.50 -8.88 4.47
CA ALA A 165 4.20 -10.15 4.75
C ALA A 165 5.71 -9.96 4.49
N GLY A 166 6.63 -10.66 5.19
CA GLY A 166 8.09 -10.46 5.01
C GLY A 166 8.92 -10.45 6.29
N GLN A 167 10.12 -9.85 6.21
CA GLN A 167 10.98 -9.53 7.35
C GLN A 167 11.18 -8.01 7.40
N TRP A 168 11.21 -7.46 8.61
CA TRP A 168 11.39 -6.02 8.83
C TRP A 168 12.33 -5.79 9.98
N ALA A 169 13.07 -4.69 9.90
CA ALA A 169 13.81 -4.17 11.03
C ALA A 169 13.19 -2.84 11.46
N SER A 170 12.95 -2.69 12.77
CA SER A 170 12.55 -1.40 13.32
C SER A 170 13.71 -0.42 13.13
N GLN A 171 13.43 0.72 12.52
CA GLN A 171 14.36 1.85 12.42
C GLN A 171 14.23 2.80 13.61
N GLY A 172 13.22 2.58 14.45
CA GLY A 172 12.90 3.42 15.60
C GLY A 172 11.41 3.72 15.70
N GLY A 173 11.04 4.36 16.79
CA GLY A 173 9.66 4.80 17.03
C GLY A 173 9.61 5.90 18.07
N GLY A 174 8.45 6.54 18.16
CA GLY A 174 8.22 7.66 19.06
C GLY A 174 6.77 7.75 19.52
N TYR A 175 6.57 8.50 20.59
CA TYR A 175 5.25 8.80 21.15
C TYR A 175 4.98 10.31 21.07
N GLY A 176 3.88 10.66 20.39
CA GLY A 176 3.27 11.98 20.48
C GLY A 176 2.24 11.99 21.59
N LEU A 177 2.33 12.94 22.52
CA LEU A 177 1.43 13.00 23.69
C LEU A 177 0.40 14.12 23.56
N GLY A 178 -0.88 13.74 23.58
CA GLY A 178 -2.01 14.66 23.55
C GLY A 178 -2.15 15.46 24.85
N GLN A 179 -2.97 16.52 24.82
CA GLN A 179 -3.18 17.42 25.97
C GLN A 179 -4.30 16.97 26.90
N ARG A 180 -5.31 16.26 26.36
CA ARG A 180 -6.46 15.79 27.13
C ARG A 180 -6.04 14.68 28.10
N ALA A 181 -6.34 14.84 29.39
CA ALA A 181 -6.12 13.78 30.37
C ALA A 181 -7.14 12.66 30.17
N LEU A 182 -6.67 11.42 30.00
CA LEU A 182 -7.51 10.24 29.90
C LEU A 182 -7.39 9.42 31.20
N PRO A 183 -8.46 9.25 31.99
CA PRO A 183 -8.36 8.65 33.34
C PRO A 183 -7.81 7.23 33.36
N ALA A 184 -8.14 6.36 32.39
CA ALA A 184 -7.72 4.95 32.42
C ALA A 184 -6.52 4.60 31.53
N ILE A 185 -6.27 5.34 30.44
CA ILE A 185 -5.18 5.07 29.49
C ILE A 185 -4.28 6.28 29.27
N ALA A 186 -3.11 6.10 28.65
CA ALA A 186 -2.26 7.22 28.26
C ALA A 186 -2.79 7.90 26.99
N ASN A 187 -2.76 9.23 26.93
CA ASN A 187 -3.14 9.97 25.72
C ASN A 187 -1.97 10.07 24.75
N ALA A 188 -1.70 8.98 24.02
CA ALA A 188 -0.51 8.86 23.19
C ALA A 188 -0.79 8.26 21.81
N LEU A 189 -0.19 8.84 20.77
CA LEU A 189 -0.04 8.23 19.45
C LEU A 189 1.37 7.67 19.32
N ARG A 190 1.49 6.38 18.97
CA ARG A 190 2.78 5.74 18.70
C ARG A 190 2.99 5.59 17.21
N LEU A 191 4.15 6.05 16.73
CA LEU A 191 4.63 5.76 15.38
C LEU A 191 5.89 4.89 15.45
N VAL A 192 6.00 3.93 14.54
CA VAL A 192 7.17 3.06 14.40
C VAL A 192 7.51 2.99 12.91
N VAL A 193 8.77 3.25 12.59
CA VAL A 193 9.28 3.19 11.23
C VAL A 193 9.95 1.83 11.04
N TRP A 194 9.53 1.13 9.98
CA TRP A 194 10.06 -0.18 9.62
C TRP A 194 10.81 -0.07 8.30
N SER A 195 11.96 -0.72 8.20
CA SER A 195 12.60 -0.99 6.91
C SER A 195 12.35 -2.44 6.53
N ALA A 196 11.89 -2.65 5.30
CA ALA A 196 11.82 -3.99 4.73
C ALA A 196 13.24 -4.57 4.65
N GLN A 197 13.39 -5.82 5.06
CA GLN A 197 14.64 -6.57 4.97
C GLN A 197 14.54 -7.56 3.80
N GLY A 198 15.57 -7.57 2.95
CA GLY A 198 15.59 -8.35 1.70
C GLY A 198 15.11 -7.54 0.50
N SER A 199 15.57 -7.93 -0.69
CA SER A 199 15.09 -7.31 -1.93
C SER A 199 13.72 -7.89 -2.29
N GLU A 200 12.84 -7.13 -2.96
CA GLU A 200 11.61 -7.71 -3.56
C GLU A 200 11.93 -8.89 -4.50
N HIS A 201 13.18 -8.99 -4.96
CA HIS A 201 13.65 -10.10 -5.77
C HIS A 201 13.74 -11.42 -5.02
N ASP A 202 13.73 -11.43 -3.68
CA ASP A 202 13.87 -12.65 -2.88
C ASP A 202 12.53 -13.29 -2.49
N ARG A 203 11.41 -12.75 -2.99
CA ARG A 203 10.06 -13.26 -2.67
C ARG A 203 9.17 -13.38 -3.91
N ILE A 204 8.19 -14.28 -3.82
CA ILE A 204 7.22 -14.53 -4.87
C ILE A 204 5.86 -14.87 -4.28
N GLY A 205 4.80 -14.32 -4.87
CA GLY A 205 3.44 -14.70 -4.59
C GLY A 205 3.10 -15.99 -5.33
N VAL A 206 2.45 -16.93 -4.64
CA VAL A 206 1.99 -18.19 -5.22
C VAL A 206 0.49 -18.29 -5.00
N ILE A 207 -0.26 -18.48 -6.08
CA ILE A 207 -1.70 -18.73 -6.05
C ILE A 207 -1.93 -20.11 -6.65
N SER A 208 -2.55 -21.02 -5.88
CA SER A 208 -2.89 -22.36 -6.35
C SER A 208 -4.38 -22.65 -6.24
N PHE A 209 -4.94 -23.23 -7.29
CA PHE A 209 -6.34 -23.63 -7.35
C PHE A 209 -6.54 -24.81 -8.31
N ALA A 210 -7.76 -25.31 -8.36
CA ALA A 210 -8.12 -26.43 -9.22
C ALA A 210 -9.48 -26.18 -9.87
N VAL A 211 -9.65 -26.69 -11.09
CA VAL A 211 -10.84 -26.50 -11.92
C VAL A 211 -11.21 -27.82 -12.59
N ASP A 212 -12.46 -28.26 -12.45
CA ASP A 212 -12.99 -29.50 -13.06
C ASP A 212 -14.28 -29.29 -13.89
N ASP A 213 -14.85 -28.08 -13.86
CA ASP A 213 -16.12 -27.72 -14.48
C ASP A 213 -16.02 -26.58 -15.52
N GLN A 214 -14.79 -26.22 -15.91
CA GLN A 214 -14.52 -25.31 -17.02
C GLN A 214 -14.06 -26.09 -18.25
N THR A 215 -14.48 -25.65 -19.44
CA THR A 215 -14.06 -26.32 -20.68
C THR A 215 -12.57 -26.07 -20.96
N PRO A 216 -11.87 -27.00 -21.63
CA PRO A 216 -10.45 -26.80 -21.95
C PRO A 216 -10.17 -25.56 -22.81
N GLU A 217 -11.07 -25.21 -23.74
CA GLU A 217 -10.93 -24.03 -24.61
C GLU A 217 -11.04 -22.74 -23.81
N ASP A 218 -12.07 -22.62 -22.99
CA ASP A 218 -12.30 -21.46 -22.13
C ASP A 218 -11.19 -21.29 -21.08
N LEU A 219 -10.77 -22.40 -20.46
CA LEU A 219 -9.65 -22.38 -19.52
C LEU A 219 -8.34 -21.93 -20.20
N ALA A 220 -8.08 -22.33 -21.45
CA ALA A 220 -6.88 -21.88 -22.16
C ALA A 220 -6.86 -20.35 -22.33
N VAL A 221 -7.98 -19.75 -22.72
CA VAL A 221 -8.14 -18.29 -22.84
C VAL A 221 -7.95 -17.62 -21.47
N GLY A 222 -8.61 -18.13 -20.43
CA GLY A 222 -8.49 -17.58 -19.08
C GLY A 222 -7.05 -17.61 -18.55
N LEU A 223 -6.31 -18.69 -18.81
CA LEU A 223 -4.90 -18.79 -18.43
C LEU A 223 -4.01 -17.80 -19.20
N ASP A 224 -4.31 -17.51 -20.47
CA ASP A 224 -3.58 -16.49 -21.24
C ASP A 224 -3.84 -15.07 -20.71
N ASN A 225 -5.08 -14.77 -20.31
CA ASN A 225 -5.43 -13.51 -19.67
C ASN A 225 -4.73 -13.35 -18.30
N ILE A 226 -4.67 -14.42 -17.51
CA ILE A 226 -3.89 -14.44 -16.26
C ILE A 226 -2.40 -14.19 -16.57
N ARG A 227 -1.81 -14.88 -17.56
CA ARG A 227 -0.40 -14.67 -17.96
C ARG A 227 -0.11 -13.24 -18.39
N ALA A 228 -1.06 -12.57 -19.04
CA ALA A 228 -0.93 -11.19 -19.50
C ALA A 228 -1.09 -10.15 -18.39
N THR A 229 -1.55 -10.55 -17.20
CA THR A 229 -1.76 -9.63 -16.07
C THR A 229 -0.44 -9.10 -15.54
N GLU A 230 -0.35 -7.78 -15.30
CA GLU A 230 0.87 -7.15 -14.80
C GLU A 230 1.30 -7.77 -13.45
N GLY A 231 2.59 -8.13 -13.38
CA GLY A 231 3.17 -8.71 -12.18
C GLY A 231 3.02 -10.23 -12.07
N VAL A 232 2.29 -10.88 -12.99
CA VAL A 232 2.38 -12.34 -13.15
C VAL A 232 3.75 -12.69 -13.74
N VAL A 233 4.39 -13.69 -13.13
CA VAL A 233 5.74 -14.17 -13.44
C VAL A 233 5.65 -15.47 -14.23
N ASP A 234 4.74 -16.38 -13.85
CA ASP A 234 4.55 -17.67 -14.52
C ASP A 234 3.16 -18.25 -14.20
N VAL A 235 2.65 -19.12 -15.08
CA VAL A 235 1.39 -19.84 -14.91
C VAL A 235 1.55 -21.28 -15.38
N LEU A 236 1.54 -22.21 -14.42
CA LEU A 236 1.63 -23.64 -14.66
C LEU A 236 0.25 -24.30 -14.59
N GLN A 237 -0.01 -25.22 -15.53
CA GLN A 237 -1.20 -26.07 -15.55
C GLN A 237 -0.77 -27.53 -15.43
N ILE A 238 -1.35 -28.24 -14.46
CA ILE A 238 -1.07 -29.63 -14.15
C ILE A 238 -2.37 -30.42 -14.28
N SER A 239 -2.38 -31.47 -15.11
CA SER A 239 -3.50 -32.40 -15.18
C SER A 239 -3.52 -33.32 -13.95
N ALA A 240 -4.67 -33.42 -13.30
CA ALA A 240 -4.88 -34.22 -12.10
C ALA A 240 -6.24 -34.95 -12.16
N LEU A 241 -6.40 -35.94 -11.28
CA LEU A 241 -7.68 -36.60 -11.02
C LEU A 241 -8.29 -36.07 -9.73
N GLY A 242 -9.49 -35.49 -9.83
CA GLY A 242 -10.25 -34.98 -8.70
C GLY A 242 -11.19 -36.01 -8.09
N LYS A 243 -12.10 -35.51 -7.22
CA LYS A 243 -13.18 -36.33 -6.64
C LYS A 243 -14.06 -36.88 -7.76
N LYS A 244 -14.67 -38.06 -7.53
CA LYS A 244 -15.53 -38.75 -8.50
C LYS A 244 -14.83 -39.02 -9.85
N SER A 245 -13.50 -39.17 -9.83
CA SER A 245 -12.67 -39.44 -11.01
C SER A 245 -12.80 -38.40 -12.12
N ARG A 246 -13.13 -37.15 -11.78
CA ARG A 246 -13.17 -36.06 -12.75
C ARG A 246 -11.75 -35.66 -13.14
N MET A 247 -11.55 -35.38 -14.43
CA MET A 247 -10.34 -34.70 -14.88
C MET A 247 -10.34 -33.28 -14.33
N THR A 248 -9.22 -32.87 -13.74
CA THR A 248 -9.08 -31.58 -13.08
C THR A 248 -7.79 -30.92 -13.54
N ALA A 249 -7.86 -29.63 -13.87
CA ALA A 249 -6.68 -28.81 -14.07
C ALA A 249 -6.30 -28.15 -12.74
N ARG A 250 -5.13 -28.46 -12.21
CA ARG A 250 -4.52 -27.71 -11.10
C ARG A 250 -3.67 -26.59 -11.68
N ILE A 251 -3.94 -25.37 -11.25
CA ILE A 251 -3.27 -24.17 -11.73
C ILE A 251 -2.38 -23.62 -10.61
N GLU A 252 -1.16 -23.24 -10.95
CA GLU A 252 -0.23 -22.53 -10.07
C GLU A 252 0.24 -21.25 -10.77
N VAL A 253 -0.10 -20.11 -10.18
CA VAL A 253 0.26 -18.78 -10.67
C VAL A 253 1.33 -18.20 -9.76
N LEU A 254 2.47 -17.85 -10.35
CA LEU A 254 3.55 -17.13 -9.68
C LEU A 254 3.42 -15.64 -10.02
N CYS A 255 3.46 -14.76 -9.03
CA CYS A 255 3.34 -13.31 -9.25
C CYS A 255 4.22 -12.49 -8.28
N ARG A 256 4.35 -11.19 -8.53
CA ARG A 256 5.02 -10.27 -7.60
C ARG A 256 4.19 -10.17 -6.30
N PRO A 257 4.80 -10.23 -5.11
CA PRO A 257 4.06 -10.19 -3.84
C PRO A 257 3.08 -9.02 -3.71
N GLY A 258 3.45 -7.81 -4.16
CA GLY A 258 2.59 -6.61 -4.12
C GLY A 258 1.40 -6.62 -5.10
N ARG A 259 1.25 -7.66 -5.91
CA ARG A 259 0.15 -7.85 -6.89
C ARG A 259 -0.72 -9.06 -6.56
N LEU A 260 -0.47 -9.75 -5.44
CA LEU A 260 -1.10 -11.03 -5.11
C LEU A 260 -2.64 -10.94 -5.10
N GLU A 261 -3.20 -9.92 -4.45
CA GLU A 261 -4.65 -9.72 -4.37
C GLU A 261 -5.27 -9.38 -5.72
N GLU A 262 -4.62 -8.53 -6.52
CA GLU A 262 -5.09 -8.15 -7.84
C GLU A 262 -5.12 -9.35 -8.80
N VAL A 263 -4.05 -10.16 -8.80
CA VAL A 263 -3.97 -11.39 -9.59
C VAL A 263 -5.00 -12.41 -9.11
N ALA A 264 -5.25 -12.51 -7.80
CA ALA A 264 -6.31 -13.37 -7.26
C ALA A 264 -7.69 -13.00 -7.81
N GLN A 265 -8.00 -11.70 -7.92
CA GLN A 265 -9.27 -11.25 -8.51
C GLN A 265 -9.37 -11.62 -9.99
N ILE A 266 -8.27 -11.54 -10.75
CA ILE A 266 -8.24 -12.00 -12.14
C ILE A 266 -8.50 -13.52 -12.19
N CYS A 267 -7.84 -14.33 -11.35
CA CYS A 267 -8.06 -15.77 -11.32
C CYS A 267 -9.53 -16.15 -11.07
N PHE A 268 -10.23 -15.42 -10.20
CA PHE A 268 -11.67 -15.61 -9.98
C PHE A 268 -12.54 -15.19 -11.17
N ARG A 269 -12.14 -14.17 -11.93
CA ARG A 269 -12.88 -13.71 -13.12
C ARG A 269 -12.69 -14.64 -14.31
N GLU A 270 -11.48 -15.15 -14.50
CA GLU A 270 -11.08 -15.93 -15.68
C GLU A 270 -11.34 -17.44 -15.53
N THR A 271 -11.72 -17.89 -14.32
CA THR A 271 -11.93 -19.32 -14.05
C THR A 271 -13.17 -19.59 -13.22
N THR A 272 -13.69 -20.82 -13.28
CA THR A 272 -14.85 -21.25 -12.48
C THR A 272 -14.48 -21.57 -11.03
N THR A 273 -13.21 -21.36 -10.62
CA THR A 273 -12.78 -21.69 -9.26
C THR A 273 -13.51 -20.84 -8.22
N ILE A 274 -13.93 -21.47 -7.13
CA ILE A 274 -14.60 -20.80 -6.01
C ILE A 274 -13.67 -20.53 -4.83
N GLY A 275 -12.39 -20.91 -4.94
CA GLY A 275 -11.43 -20.73 -3.86
C GLY A 275 -9.99 -20.81 -4.32
N LEU A 276 -9.18 -19.89 -3.82
CA LEU A 276 -7.75 -19.81 -4.06
C LEU A 276 -6.98 -20.10 -2.77
N ARG A 277 -5.85 -20.79 -2.88
CA ARG A 277 -4.84 -20.88 -1.82
C ARG A 277 -3.68 -19.97 -2.19
N MET A 278 -3.32 -19.06 -1.30
CA MET A 278 -2.30 -18.05 -1.56
C MET A 278 -1.20 -18.12 -0.50
N SER A 279 0.04 -18.01 -0.94
CA SER A 279 1.22 -17.88 -0.08
C SER A 279 2.19 -16.85 -0.65
N CYS A 280 3.05 -16.32 0.20
CA CYS A 280 4.25 -15.60 -0.22
C CYS A 280 5.46 -16.43 0.20
N GLU A 281 6.23 -16.88 -0.78
CA GLU A 281 7.37 -17.77 -0.58
C GLU A 281 8.68 -17.02 -0.78
N LEU A 282 9.73 -17.51 -0.11
CA LEU A 282 11.10 -17.06 -0.35
C LEU A 282 11.62 -17.73 -1.63
N ARG A 283 12.39 -16.99 -2.43
CA ARG A 283 13.10 -17.52 -3.58
C ARG A 283 14.54 -17.03 -3.59
N THR A 284 15.43 -17.90 -4.02
CA THR A 284 16.82 -17.54 -4.32
C THR A 284 16.99 -17.49 -5.82
N ILE A 285 17.40 -16.34 -6.36
CA ILE A 285 17.65 -16.16 -7.78
C ILE A 285 19.16 -15.95 -7.99
N LEU A 286 19.74 -16.72 -8.91
CA LEU A 286 21.12 -16.48 -9.33
C LEU A 286 21.24 -15.17 -10.11
N PRO A 287 22.29 -14.36 -9.89
CA PRO A 287 22.56 -13.17 -10.67
C PRO A 287 22.58 -13.50 -12.16
N ARG A 288 21.85 -12.71 -12.94
CA ARG A 288 21.78 -12.88 -14.39
C ARG A 288 21.92 -11.54 -15.08
N HIS A 289 22.54 -11.56 -16.25
CA HIS A 289 22.58 -10.43 -17.16
C HIS A 289 22.11 -10.88 -18.53
N ASN A 290 21.38 -9.98 -19.21
CA ASN A 290 21.04 -10.15 -20.60
C ASN A 290 22.15 -9.50 -21.42
N ALA A 291 22.62 -10.20 -22.45
CA ALA A 291 23.57 -9.67 -23.41
C ALA A 291 23.12 -10.06 -24.82
N THR A 292 23.81 -9.55 -25.81
CA THR A 292 23.59 -9.89 -27.22
C THR A 292 24.92 -10.32 -27.81
N THR A 293 24.88 -11.31 -28.69
CA THR A 293 26.07 -11.85 -29.37
C THR A 293 25.78 -12.05 -30.84
N ASP A 294 26.76 -11.78 -31.69
CA ASP A 294 26.64 -11.96 -33.14
C ASP A 294 27.25 -13.32 -33.52
N HIS A 295 26.47 -14.11 -34.26
CA HIS A 295 26.91 -15.39 -34.79
C HIS A 295 26.43 -15.52 -36.24
N GLU A 296 27.34 -15.83 -37.15
CA GLU A 296 27.07 -15.94 -38.60
C GLU A 296 26.31 -14.72 -39.18
N GLY A 297 26.64 -13.52 -38.70
CA GLY A 297 26.03 -12.27 -39.19
C GLY A 297 24.62 -11.98 -38.65
N ARG A 298 24.15 -12.76 -37.67
CA ARG A 298 22.88 -12.53 -36.98
C ARG A 298 23.11 -12.32 -35.48
N SER A 299 22.35 -11.40 -34.91
CA SER A 299 22.40 -11.08 -33.49
C SER A 299 21.43 -11.94 -32.69
N TYR A 300 21.91 -12.49 -31.57
CA TYR A 300 21.17 -13.37 -30.68
C TYR A 300 21.20 -12.85 -29.25
N ARG A 301 20.04 -12.79 -28.59
CA ARG A 301 19.94 -12.49 -27.18
C ARG A 301 20.38 -13.70 -26.37
N ILE A 302 21.30 -13.47 -25.44
CA ILE A 302 21.79 -14.46 -24.51
C ILE A 302 21.47 -14.03 -23.08
N LYS A 303 21.11 -15.02 -22.27
CA LYS A 303 20.94 -14.89 -20.84
C LYS A 303 22.08 -15.64 -20.15
N THR A 304 22.95 -14.87 -19.51
CA THR A 304 24.09 -15.39 -18.76
C THR A 304 23.74 -15.40 -17.28
N VAL A 305 24.03 -16.51 -16.61
CA VAL A 305 23.78 -16.72 -15.18
C VAL A 305 25.08 -17.06 -14.48
N VAL A 306 25.39 -16.36 -13.39
CA VAL A 306 26.54 -16.64 -12.52
C VAL A 306 26.18 -17.78 -11.58
N ARG A 307 26.95 -18.87 -11.61
CA ARG A 307 26.74 -20.07 -10.79
C ARG A 307 27.39 -19.93 -9.40
N PRO A 308 26.99 -20.77 -8.42
CA PRO A 308 27.56 -20.71 -7.08
C PRO A 308 29.08 -20.92 -7.00
N ASP A 309 29.66 -21.63 -7.96
CA ASP A 309 31.11 -21.85 -8.10
C ASP A 309 31.84 -20.72 -8.85
N GLY A 310 31.11 -19.67 -9.25
CA GLY A 310 31.61 -18.54 -10.03
C GLY A 310 31.62 -18.78 -11.55
N ALA A 311 31.25 -19.97 -12.03
CA ALA A 311 31.16 -20.23 -13.46
C ALA A 311 30.00 -19.47 -14.11
N ASN A 312 30.15 -19.07 -15.37
CA ASN A 312 29.07 -18.50 -16.14
C ASN A 312 28.43 -19.57 -17.02
N THR A 313 27.09 -19.63 -17.02
CA THR A 313 26.36 -20.41 -18.03
C THR A 313 25.47 -19.49 -18.84
N SER A 314 25.61 -19.54 -20.15
CA SER A 314 24.86 -18.71 -21.10
C SER A 314 23.86 -19.56 -21.87
N LYS A 315 22.67 -19.02 -22.13
CA LYS A 315 21.67 -19.65 -23.00
C LYS A 315 21.10 -18.62 -23.97
N VAL A 316 20.99 -18.99 -25.24
CA VAL A 316 20.27 -18.21 -26.26
C VAL A 316 18.78 -18.21 -25.94
N GLU A 317 18.14 -17.05 -26.02
CA GLU A 317 16.70 -16.90 -25.82
C GLU A 317 15.92 -17.71 -26.87
N SER A 318 14.90 -18.46 -26.42
CA SER A 318 14.18 -19.41 -27.29
C SER A 318 13.50 -18.74 -28.48
N ASN A 319 13.05 -17.50 -28.31
CA ASN A 319 12.38 -16.75 -29.37
C ASN A 319 13.31 -16.40 -30.54
N ASP A 320 14.61 -16.27 -30.28
CA ASP A 320 15.61 -15.98 -31.34
C ASP A 320 15.98 -17.25 -32.14
N LEU A 321 15.47 -18.41 -31.72
CA LEU A 321 15.63 -19.70 -32.38
C LEU A 321 14.35 -20.17 -33.08
N ALA A 322 13.26 -19.40 -33.01
CA ALA A 322 11.93 -19.83 -33.45
C ALA A 322 11.84 -20.09 -34.96
N ASP A 323 12.60 -19.35 -35.76
CA ASP A 323 12.68 -19.46 -37.22
C ASP A 323 13.72 -20.50 -37.69
N ILE A 324 14.44 -21.14 -36.76
CA ILE A 324 15.41 -22.18 -37.08
C ILE A 324 14.71 -23.54 -37.09
N GLU A 325 14.54 -24.08 -38.29
CA GLU A 325 13.93 -25.39 -38.49
C GLU A 325 14.85 -26.53 -38.05
N GLY A 326 14.29 -27.48 -37.29
CA GLY A 326 14.97 -28.69 -36.82
C GLY A 326 15.67 -28.55 -35.45
N ALA A 327 15.38 -29.49 -34.55
CA ALA A 327 15.95 -29.50 -33.20
C ALA A 327 17.49 -29.62 -33.19
N GLY A 328 18.05 -30.44 -34.08
CA GLY A 328 19.50 -30.61 -34.20
C GLY A 328 20.23 -29.34 -34.63
N ARG A 329 19.64 -28.53 -35.52
CA ARG A 329 20.22 -27.25 -35.96
C ARG A 329 20.18 -26.21 -34.85
N ARG A 330 19.06 -26.10 -34.14
CA ARG A 330 18.95 -25.25 -32.94
C ARG A 330 19.99 -25.62 -31.89
N GLU A 331 20.25 -26.91 -31.70
CA GLU A 331 21.24 -27.39 -30.73
C GLU A 331 22.69 -27.15 -31.18
N ALA A 332 22.98 -27.27 -32.48
CA ALA A 332 24.28 -26.92 -33.03
C ALA A 332 24.57 -25.41 -32.85
N LEU A 333 23.60 -24.56 -33.15
CA LEU A 333 23.72 -23.11 -32.98
C LEU A 333 23.94 -22.74 -31.50
N ARG A 334 23.22 -23.37 -30.57
CA ARG A 334 23.43 -23.12 -29.13
C ARG A 334 24.86 -23.40 -28.70
N ARG A 335 25.47 -24.49 -29.18
CA ARG A 335 26.86 -24.82 -28.89
C ARG A 335 27.82 -23.79 -29.49
N GLY A 336 27.63 -23.44 -30.76
CA GLY A 336 28.49 -22.44 -31.44
C GLY A 336 28.41 -21.01 -30.89
N ILE A 337 27.41 -20.69 -30.07
CA ILE A 337 27.25 -19.39 -29.39
C ILE A 337 27.74 -19.44 -27.93
N GLN A 338 27.82 -20.63 -27.32
CA GLN A 338 28.20 -20.80 -25.91
C GLN A 338 29.70 -21.05 -25.70
N ASP A 339 30.42 -21.47 -26.75
CA ASP A 339 31.89 -21.61 -26.80
C ASP A 339 32.58 -20.28 -27.14
#